data_AF-A0A382CR01-F1
#
_entry.id   AF-A0A382CR01-F1
#
_cell.length_a   1.000
_cell.length_b   1.000
_cell.length_c   1.000
_cell.angle_alpha   90.00
_cell.angle_beta   90.00
_cell.angle_gamma   90.00
#
_symmetry.space_group_name_H-M   'P 1'
#
loop_
_entity.id
_entity.type
_entity.pdbx_description
1 polymer ?
#
loop_
_entity_poly.entity_id
_entity_poly.type
_entity_poly.pdbx_seq_one_letter_code
_entity_poly.pdbx_strand_id
1 'polypeptide(L)' 'MNRLIISTAFFVALSTLTTNIFTQEEQPIKASEAYKYLGETKIVCGRIVSTKYLKNSSGGPIFLNFGRDYPNQQMTGVIW' A
#
# COMPACT_ATOMS: atom_id res chain seq x y z
N MET A 1 42.09 22.63 -27.13
CA MET A 1 40.62 22.80 -27.21
C MET A 1 39.87 21.48 -27.32
N ASN A 2 40.18 20.59 -28.27
CA ASN A 2 39.38 19.37 -28.51
C ASN A 2 39.34 18.36 -27.34
N ARG A 3 40.43 18.21 -26.56
CA ARG A 3 40.48 17.30 -25.40
C ARG A 3 39.58 17.73 -24.23
N LEU A 4 39.40 19.04 -24.05
CA LEU A 4 38.52 19.60 -23.02
C LEU A 4 37.05 19.36 -23.39
N ILE A 5 36.71 19.53 -24.67
CA ILE A 5 35.38 19.31 -25.25
C ILE A 5 34.97 17.83 -25.17
N ILE A 6 35.90 16.90 -25.44
CA ILE A 6 35.65 15.45 -25.34
C ILE A 6 35.39 15.03 -23.89
N SER A 7 36.16 15.56 -22.92
CA SER A 7 35.97 15.28 -21.50
C SER A 7 34.62 15.80 -20.98
N THR A 8 34.24 17.03 -21.38
CA THR A 8 32.94 17.59 -21.03
C THR A 8 31.78 16.84 -21.70
N ALA A 9 31.95 16.40 -22.95
CA ALA A 9 30.94 15.61 -23.66
C ALA A 9 30.73 14.22 -23.02
N PHE A 10 31.79 13.60 -22.50
CA PHE A 10 31.71 12.33 -21.79
C PHE A 10 31.01 12.46 -20.43
N PHE A 11 31.27 13.54 -19.70
CA PHE A 11 30.58 13.85 -18.44
C PHE A 11 29.09 14.16 -18.63
N VAL A 12 28.71 14.84 -19.72
CA VAL A 12 27.30 15.14 -20.05
C VAL A 12 26.56 13.89 -20.52
N ALA A 13 27.22 12.96 -21.23
CA ALA A 13 26.62 11.69 -21.63
C ALA A 13 26.40 10.71 -20.47
N LEU A 14 27.19 10.84 -19.39
CA LEU A 14 27.05 10.00 -18.19
C LEU A 14 25.93 10.47 -17.25
N SER A 15 25.54 11.75 -17.31
CA SER A 15 24.48 12.30 -16.46
C SER A 15 23.06 12.03 -16.96
N THR A 16 22.89 11.65 -18.23
CA THR A 16 21.56 11.38 -18.82
C THR A 16 21.03 9.96 -18.57
N LEU A 17 21.81 9.08 -17.94
CA LEU A 17 21.39 7.69 -17.61
C LEU A 17 20.60 7.56 -16.30
N THR A 18 20.48 8.63 -15.52
CA THR A 18 19.76 8.65 -14.23
C THR A 18 18.61 9.64 -14.42
N THR A 19 17.31 9.29 -14.39
CA THR A 19 16.59 8.52 -13.38
C THR A 19 15.20 8.15 -13.92
N ASN A 20 14.86 6.87 -14.04
CA ASN A 20 13.46 6.44 -14.13
C ASN A 20 12.97 6.19 -12.69
N ILE A 21 12.48 7.23 -12.01
CA ILE A 21 11.73 7.04 -10.77
C ILE A 21 10.32 6.62 -11.18
N PHE A 22 10.10 5.31 -11.32
CA PHE A 22 8.74 4.79 -11.44
C PHE A 22 8.12 4.88 -10.05
N THR A 23 7.21 5.84 -9.85
CA THR A 23 6.29 5.79 -8.71
C THR A 23 5.36 4.61 -8.98
N GLN A 24 5.58 3.51 -8.27
CA GLN A 24 4.67 2.37 -8.30
C GLN A 24 3.47 2.73 -7.42
N GLU A 25 2.40 3.24 -8.03
CA GLU A 25 1.13 3.45 -7.32
C GLU A 25 0.64 2.10 -6.84
N GLU A 26 0.68 1.88 -5.53
CA GLU A 26 0.31 0.61 -4.92
C GLU A 26 -1.17 0.35 -5.18
N GLN A 27 -1.45 -0.62 -6.05
CA GLN A 27 -2.82 -0.93 -6.45
C GLN A 27 -3.61 -1.46 -5.24
N PRO A 28 -4.75 -0.84 -4.90
CA PRO A 28 -5.56 -1.33 -3.80
C PRO A 28 -6.04 -2.75 -4.07
N ILE A 29 -5.91 -3.62 -3.07
CA ILE A 29 -6.40 -4.99 -3.13
C ILE A 29 -7.84 -5.06 -2.62
N LYS A 30 -8.59 -6.08 -3.07
CA LYS A 30 -9.92 -6.35 -2.51
C LYS A 30 -9.78 -6.95 -1.11
N ALA A 31 -10.71 -6.63 -0.22
CA ALA A 31 -10.78 -7.25 1.12
C ALA A 31 -10.80 -8.79 1.07
N SER A 32 -11.41 -9.39 0.03
CA SER A 32 -11.42 -10.83 -0.22
C SER A 32 -10.04 -11.44 -0.52
N GLU A 33 -9.04 -10.62 -0.84
CA GLU A 33 -7.70 -11.04 -1.21
C GLU A 33 -6.64 -10.72 -0.15
N ALA A 34 -7.03 -10.03 0.94
CA ALA A 34 -6.12 -9.63 2.00
C ALA A 34 -5.32 -10.80 2.59
N TYR A 35 -5.91 -12.00 2.67
CA TYR A 35 -5.24 -13.21 3.15
C TYR A 35 -4.03 -13.64 2.29
N LYS A 36 -3.93 -13.18 1.04
CA LYS A 36 -2.81 -13.50 0.15
C LYS A 36 -1.54 -12.68 0.46
N TYR A 37 -1.67 -11.60 1.24
CA TYR A 37 -0.61 -10.61 1.51
C TYR A 37 -0.29 -10.51 3.01
N LEU A 38 -0.34 -11.63 3.74
CA LEU A 38 -0.05 -11.66 5.17
C LEU A 38 1.40 -11.22 5.45
N GLY A 39 1.55 -10.26 6.35
CA GLY A 39 2.86 -9.68 6.71
C GLY A 39 3.30 -8.51 5.82
N GLU A 40 2.53 -8.18 4.78
CA GLU A 40 2.77 -7.01 3.93
C GLU A 40 1.82 -5.86 4.29
N THR A 41 2.29 -4.63 4.05
CA THR A 41 1.43 -3.44 4.08
C THR A 41 0.80 -3.28 2.70
N LYS A 42 -0.54 -3.25 2.64
CA LYS A 42 -1.32 -3.02 1.40
C LYS A 42 -2.47 -2.06 1.66
N ILE A 43 -2.84 -1.27 0.66
CA ILE A 43 -4.12 -0.55 0.66
C ILE A 43 -5.24 -1.55 0.35
N VAL A 44 -6.25 -1.62 1.22
CA VAL A 44 -7.40 -2.52 1.01
C VAL A 44 -8.66 -1.71 0.73
N CYS A 45 -9.31 -2.01 -0.38
CA CYS A 45 -10.63 -1.50 -0.71
C CYS A 45 -11.71 -2.58 -0.52
N GLY A 46 -12.82 -2.19 0.10
CA GLY A 46 -13.98 -3.07 0.23
C GLY A 46 -15.14 -2.38 0.93
N ARG A 47 -16.33 -2.96 0.79
CA ARG A 47 -17.52 -2.48 1.49
C ARG A 47 -17.53 -3.00 2.92
N ILE A 48 -17.66 -2.11 3.89
CA ILE A 48 -17.97 -2.44 5.27
C ILE A 48 -19.47 -2.78 5.34
N VAL A 49 -19.80 -3.96 5.83
CA VAL A 49 -21.18 -4.46 5.90
C VAL A 49 -21.71 -4.50 7.34
N SER A 50 -20.82 -4.67 8.33
CA SER A 50 -21.16 -4.53 9.74
C SER A 50 -20.01 -3.96 10.55
N THR A 51 -20.35 -3.33 11.68
CA THR A 51 -19.39 -2.80 12.65
C THR A 51 -19.74 -3.25 14.06
N LYS A 52 -18.73 -3.33 14.94
CA LYS A 52 -18.95 -3.66 16.35
C LYS A 52 -18.01 -2.86 17.24
N TYR A 53 -18.56 -2.04 18.12
CA TYR A 53 -17.82 -1.33 19.16
C TYR A 53 -17.87 -2.13 20.46
N LEU A 54 -16.70 -2.46 21.02
CA LEU A 54 -16.58 -3.19 22.28
C LEU A 54 -16.36 -2.25 23.46
N LYS A 55 -17.39 -1.50 23.84
CA LYS A 55 -17.34 -0.49 24.92
C LYS A 55 -16.71 -0.99 26.24
N ASN A 56 -16.96 -2.25 26.62
CA ASN A 56 -16.52 -2.82 27.89
C ASN A 56 -15.20 -3.61 27.77
N SER A 57 -14.57 -3.61 26.60
CA SER A 57 -13.24 -4.20 26.41
C SER A 57 -12.16 -3.15 26.60
N SER A 58 -10.99 -3.55 27.08
CA SER A 58 -9.82 -2.67 27.18
C SER A 58 -9.55 -2.01 25.83
N GLY A 59 -9.39 -0.69 25.81
CA GLY A 59 -9.18 0.12 24.61
C GLY A 59 -10.46 0.48 23.84
N GLY A 60 -11.59 -0.21 24.06
CA GLY A 60 -12.82 0.06 23.32
C GLY A 60 -12.67 -0.10 21.79
N PRO A 61 -12.14 -1.21 21.27
CA PRO A 61 -11.88 -1.33 19.84
C PRO A 61 -13.18 -1.31 19.01
N ILE A 62 -13.07 -0.81 17.79
CA ILE A 62 -14.12 -0.86 16.77
C ILE A 62 -13.69 -1.83 15.68
N PHE A 63 -14.49 -2.86 15.45
CA PHE A 63 -14.31 -3.83 14.37
C PHE A 63 -15.11 -3.39 13.14
N LEU A 64 -14.49 -3.43 11.98
CA LEU A 64 -15.07 -3.12 10.67
C LEU A 64 -15.03 -4.38 9.80
N ASN A 65 -16.17 -5.02 9.57
CA ASN A 65 -16.24 -6.28 8.83
C ASN A 65 -16.53 -6.03 7.34
N PHE A 66 -15.70 -6.60 6.48
CA PHE A 66 -15.76 -6.41 5.03
C PHE A 66 -16.42 -7.60 4.31
N GLY A 67 -17.24 -7.28 3.31
CA GLY A 67 -17.80 -8.23 2.34
C GLY A 67 -18.99 -9.06 2.84
N ARG A 68 -18.91 -9.64 4.04
CA ARG A 68 -19.98 -10.42 4.68
C ARG A 68 -20.05 -10.13 6.18
N ASP A 69 -21.20 -10.41 6.79
CA ASP A 69 -21.38 -10.21 8.21
C ASP A 69 -20.59 -11.21 9.05
N TYR A 70 -20.33 -10.81 10.29
CA TYR A 70 -19.75 -11.69 11.31
C TYR A 70 -20.62 -12.94 11.51
N PRO A 71 -20.04 -14.16 11.62
CA PRO A 71 -18.61 -14.49 11.68
C PRO A 71 -17.97 -14.84 10.31
N ASN A 72 -18.65 -14.58 9.20
CA ASN A 72 -18.26 -15.04 7.86
C ASN A 72 -17.56 -13.96 7.01
N GLN A 73 -17.17 -12.84 7.62
CA GLN A 73 -16.50 -11.73 6.94
C GLN A 73 -15.20 -12.16 6.27
N GLN A 74 -14.83 -11.49 5.18
CA GLN A 74 -13.61 -11.82 4.43
C GLN A 74 -12.36 -11.19 5.07
N MET A 75 -12.53 -10.04 5.69
CA MET A 75 -11.50 -9.30 6.42
C MET A 75 -12.17 -8.50 7.53
N THR A 76 -11.46 -8.29 8.63
CA THR A 76 -11.86 -7.36 9.70
C THR A 76 -10.77 -6.33 9.92
N GLY A 77 -11.10 -5.05 9.77
CA GLY A 77 -10.26 -3.95 10.24
C GLY A 77 -10.54 -3.66 11.71
N VAL A 78 -9.54 -3.22 12.47
CA VAL A 78 -9.67 -2.84 13.87
C VAL A 78 -9.17 -1.41 14.04
N ILE A 79 -10.01 -0.54 14.62
CA ILE A 79 -9.60 0.76 15.13
C ILE A 79 -9.40 0.58 16.64
N TRP A 80 -8.21 0.92 17.13
CA TRP A 80 -7.79 0.81 18.53
C TRP A 80 -7.70 2.18 19.20
#